data_AF-A0A4S4ZMW4-F1
#
_entry.id   AF-A0A4S4ZMW4-F1
#
_cell.length_a   1.000
_cell.length_b   1.000
_cell.length_c   1.000
_cell.angle_alpha   90.00
_cell.angle_beta   90.00
_cell.angle_gamma   90.00
#
_symmetry.space_group_name_H-M   'P 1'
#
loop_
_entity.id
_entity.type
_entity.pdbx_description
1 polymer ?
#
loop_
_entity_poly.entity_id
_entity_poly.type
_entity_poly.pdbx_seq_one_letter_code
_entity_poly.pdbx_strand_id
1 'polypeptide(L)' 'HEQGGATQIEVVTVAPGDTLWGIASDAAAATGGDDVRDMMDRIQQLNTLDSSLVYAGQELRIPAAD' A
#
# COMPACT_ATOMS: atom_id res chain seq x y z
N HIS A 1 25.86 3.18 9.09
CA HIS A 1 25.20 3.41 7.79
C HIS A 1 23.73 3.56 8.10
N GLU A 2 23.28 4.79 8.27
CA GLU A 2 21.87 5.10 8.45
C GLU A 2 21.23 4.92 7.08
N GLN A 3 20.74 3.71 6.80
CA GLN A 3 19.96 3.48 5.60
C GLN A 3 18.65 4.24 5.78
N GLY A 4 18.64 5.50 5.35
CA GLY A 4 17.41 6.16 4.94
C GLY A 4 16.89 5.40 3.74
N GLY A 5 16.26 4.25 3.99
CA GLY A 5 15.68 3.40 2.96
C GLY A 5 14.64 4.24 2.24
N ALA A 6 14.91 4.57 0.99
CA ALA A 6 13.91 5.18 0.14
C ALA A 6 12.76 4.18 0.06
N THR A 7 11.59 4.52 0.62
CA THR A 7 10.41 3.68 0.47
C THR A 7 10.15 3.51 -1.02
N GLN A 8 10.37 2.30 -1.55
CA GLN A 8 10.11 2.01 -2.95
C GLN A 8 8.59 2.05 -3.15
N ILE A 9 8.14 2.53 -4.30
CA ILE A 9 6.72 2.58 -4.63
C ILE A 9 6.48 1.64 -5.80
N GLU A 10 5.60 0.66 -5.59
CA GLU A 10 5.11 -0.24 -6.64
C GLU A 10 3.69 0.17 -7.05
N VAL A 11 3.33 -0.10 -8.30
CA VAL A 11 1.95 0.04 -8.78
C VAL A 11 1.34 -1.35 -8.91
N VAL A 12 0.33 -1.63 -8.09
CA VAL A 12 -0.45 -2.87 -8.14
C VAL A 12 -1.81 -2.63 -8.74
N THR A 13 -2.32 -3.60 -9.49
CA THR A 13 -3.70 -3.57 -9.98
C THR A 13 -4.58 -4.34 -9.00
N VAL A 14 -5.63 -3.70 -8.50
CA VAL A 14 -6.62 -4.30 -7.58
C VAL A 14 -7.32 -5.46 -8.30
N ALA A 15 -7.21 -6.67 -7.77
CA ALA A 15 -7.88 -7.84 -8.30
C ALA A 15 -9.35 -7.91 -7.84
N PRO A 16 -10.21 -8.67 -8.54
CA PRO A 16 -11.58 -8.91 -8.09
C PRO A 16 -11.61 -9.58 -6.71
N GLY A 17 -12.22 -8.92 -5.73
CA GLY A 17 -12.29 -9.41 -4.35
C GLY A 17 -11.20 -8.88 -3.42
N ASP A 18 -10.22 -8.13 -3.96
CA ASP A 18 -9.27 -7.41 -3.13
C ASP A 18 -9.93 -6.31 -2.33
N THR A 19 -9.31 -6.01 -1.20
CA THR A 19 -9.68 -4.90 -0.33
C THR A 19 -8.45 -4.08 -0.04
N LEU A 20 -8.63 -2.78 0.22
CA LEU A 20 -7.52 -1.91 0.59
C LEU A 20 -6.78 -2.45 1.83
N TRP A 21 -7.51 -3.04 2.78
CA TRP A 21 -6.94 -3.68 3.95
C TRP A 21 -6.02 -4.85 3.58
N GLY A 22 -6.45 -5.73 2.66
CA GLY A 22 -5.62 -6.87 2.22
C GLY A 22 -4.34 -6.42 1.53
N ILE A 23 -4.47 -5.46 0.61
CA ILE A 23 -3.33 -4.87 -0.11
C ILE A 23 -2.38 -4.17 0.85
N ALA A 24 -2.90 -3.38 1.79
CA ALA A 24 -2.10 -2.72 2.82
C ALA A 24 -1.43 -3.70 3.77
N SER A 25 -2.11 -4.81 4.10
CA SER A 25 -1.54 -5.84 4.96
C SER A 25 -0.36 -6.55 4.30
N ASP A 26 -0.45 -6.79 3.00
CA ASP A 26 0.63 -7.39 2.22
C ASP A 26 1.83 -6.43 2.12
N ALA A 27 1.56 -5.17 1.76
CA ALA A 27 2.58 -4.11 1.72
C ALA A 27 3.27 -3.92 3.08
N ALA A 28 2.51 -3.90 4.18
CA ALA A 28 3.04 -3.80 5.53
C ALA A 28 3.93 -4.99 5.91
N ALA A 29 3.54 -6.21 5.52
CA ALA A 29 4.36 -7.39 5.72
C ALA A 29 5.67 -7.31 4.91
N ALA A 30 5.61 -6.79 3.68
CA ALA A 30 6.78 -6.60 2.83
C ALA A 30 7.76 -5.54 3.38
N THR A 31 7.27 -4.42 3.92
CA THR A 31 8.13 -3.30 4.41
C THR A 31 8.72 -3.51 5.80
N GLY A 32 8.46 -4.65 6.45
CA GLY A 32 9.05 -4.98 7.76
C GLY A 32 8.09 -4.89 8.94
N GLY A 33 6.78 -4.99 8.70
CA GLY A 33 5.77 -5.15 9.74
C GLY A 33 5.20 -3.85 10.30
N ASP A 34 5.12 -2.80 9.48
CA ASP A 34 4.34 -1.61 9.82
C ASP A 34 2.89 -1.97 10.17
N ASP A 35 2.22 -1.15 10.97
CA ASP A 35 0.80 -1.33 11.26
C ASP A 35 -0.01 -1.22 9.96
N VAL A 36 -0.88 -2.20 9.70
CA VAL A 36 -1.73 -2.24 8.49
C VAL A 36 -2.54 -0.95 8.34
N ARG A 37 -2.96 -0.35 9.46
CA ARG A 37 -3.72 0.90 9.47
C ARG A 37 -2.88 2.09 8.98
N ASP A 38 -1.65 2.21 9.44
CA ASP A 38 -0.74 3.26 8.98
C ASP A 38 -0.37 3.05 7.50
N MET A 39 -0.21 1.80 7.09
CA MET A 39 -0.01 1.45 5.67
C MET A 39 -1.22 1.83 4.81
N MET A 40 -2.45 1.60 5.28
CA MET A 40 -3.65 2.03 4.59
C MET A 40 -3.71 3.55 4.44
N ASP A 41 -3.43 4.31 5.51
CA ASP A 41 -3.42 5.78 5.45
C ASP A 41 -2.36 6.28 4.46
N ARG A 42 -1.20 5.62 4.41
CA ARG A 42 -0.14 5.94 3.44
C ARG A 42 -0.54 5.63 2.00
N ILE A 43 -1.17 4.47 1.74
CA ILE A 43 -1.67 4.12 0.41
C ILE A 43 -2.77 5.09 -0.04
N GLN A 44 -3.67 5.48 0.87
CA GLN A 44 -4.70 6.48 0.58
C GLN A 44 -4.08 7.82 0.20
N GLN A 45 -3.09 8.28 0.96
CA GLN A 45 -2.39 9.54 0.67
C GLN A 45 -1.62 9.48 -0.66
N LEU A 46 -0.95 8.37 -0.97
CA LEU A 46 -0.22 8.16 -2.23
C LEU A 46 -1.12 8.16 -3.46
N ASN A 47 -2.35 7.69 -3.32
CA ASN A 47 -3.31 7.57 -4.42
C ASN A 47 -4.39 8.65 -4.41
N THR A 48 -4.32 9.60 -3.46
CA THR A 48 -5.37 10.63 -3.26
C THR A 48 -6.76 9.99 -3.14
N LEU A 49 -6.85 8.91 -2.35
CA LEU A 49 -8.13 8.26 -2.08
C LEU A 49 -8.84 8.99 -0.95
N ASP A 50 -10.11 9.32 -1.16
CA ASP A 50 -10.98 9.92 -0.15
C ASP A 50 -11.56 8.89 0.83
N SER A 51 -11.41 7.60 0.54
CA SER A 51 -11.98 6.49 1.31
C SER A 51 -11.17 5.20 1.13
N SER A 52 -11.43 4.21 1.98
CA SER A 52 -10.82 2.88 1.92
C SER A 52 -11.43 1.96 0.84
N LEU A 53 -12.36 2.48 0.05
CA LEU A 53 -13.00 1.74 -1.04
C LEU A 53 -12.07 1.67 -2.25
N VAL A 54 -11.87 0.45 -2.77
CA VAL A 54 -11.07 0.19 -3.96
C VAL A 54 -11.88 -0.60 -4.97
N TYR A 55 -11.62 -0.40 -6.25
CA TYR A 55 -12.35 -1.06 -7.34
C TYR A 55 -11.43 -2.01 -8.10
N ALA A 56 -11.97 -3.16 -8.50
CA ALA A 56 -11.22 -4.10 -9.34
C ALA A 56 -10.78 -3.43 -10.65
N GLY A 57 -9.52 -3.64 -11.04
CA GLY A 57 -8.89 -2.98 -12.18
C GLY A 57 -8.33 -1.58 -11.88
N GLN A 58 -8.50 -1.06 -10.67
CA GLN A 58 -7.87 0.18 -10.25
C GLN A 58 -6.38 -0.04 -10.01
N GLU A 59 -5.55 0.90 -10.47
CA GLU A 59 -4.12 0.91 -10.16
C GLU A 59 -3.87 1.68 -8.86
N LEU A 60 -3.17 1.05 -7.92
CA LEU A 60 -2.80 1.62 -6.63
C LEU A 60 -1.29 1.64 -6.47
N ARG A 61 -0.78 2.81 -6.11
CA ARG A 61 0.59 3.02 -5.65
C ARG A 61 0.72 2.56 -4.20
N ILE A 62 1.53 1.54 -3.95
CA ILE A 62 1.77 1.00 -2.61
C ILE A 62 3.25 1.13 -2.23
N PRO A 63 3.55 1.38 -0.95
CA PRO A 63 4.91 1.20 -0.42
C PRO A 63 5.37 -0.25 -0.57
N ALA A 64 6.61 -0.43 -1.02
CA ALA A 64 7.31 -1.70 -1.13
C ALA A 64 8.67 -1.62 -0.43
N ALA A 65 9.19 -2.77 0.00
CA ALA A 65 10.58 -2.88 0.42
C ALA A 65 11.53 -2.76 -0.77
N ASP A 66 12.76 -2.33 -0.50
CA ASP A 66 13.86 -2.32 -1.49
C ASP A 66 14.28 -3.73 -1.90
#